data_AF-A0A3Q0DWW2-F1
#
_entry.id   AF-A0A3Q0DWW2-F1
#
_cell.length_a   1.000
_cell.length_b   1.000
_cell.length_c   1.000
_cell.angle_alpha   90.00
_cell.angle_beta   90.00
_cell.angle_gamma   90.00
#
_symmetry.space_group_name_H-M   'P 1'
#
loop_
_entity.id
_entity.type
_entity.pdbx_description
1 polymer ?
#
loop_
_entity_poly.entity_id
_entity_poly.type
_entity_poly.pdbx_seq_one_letter_code
_entity_poly.pdbx_strand_id
1 'polypeptide(L)'
;MLAFVADSSLRTQNNFFLLNLAISDFLVGAFCIPLYVPYVLTGRWTFGRGLCKLWLVVDYLLCTSSVFNIVLISYDRFLSVTRAVSYRAQQGDTRRAVRKMLLVWVLAFLLYGPAILSWEYLSGGSSIPEGHCYAEFFYNWYFLITASTLEFFTPFLSVTFFNLSIYLNIQRRTRLRLDGVRDTGPEHPPEAQPSPTPPPPPPPPGCWGCWRRGHGEAMPLHRDKKVAKSLAVIVSIFGLCWAPYTLLMIIRAACHGHCVPDYWYETSFWLLWANSAVNPILYPLCHHSFRRAFTKLLCPQRLKIQPHSSLEQCWK
;
A
#
# COMPACT_ATOMS: atom_id res chain seq x y z
N MET A 1 14.45 -8.00 -0.26
CA MET A 1 15.40 -7.33 0.66
C MET A 1 16.76 -7.07 0.03
N LEU A 2 17.41 -8.07 -0.59
CA LEU A 2 18.74 -7.92 -1.22
C LEU A 2 18.84 -6.77 -2.25
N ALA A 3 17.78 -6.55 -3.03
CA ALA A 3 17.70 -5.44 -4.00
C ALA A 3 17.85 -4.05 -3.39
N PHE A 4 17.32 -3.86 -2.18
CA PHE A 4 17.31 -2.57 -1.48
C PHE A 4 18.64 -2.31 -0.78
N VAL A 5 19.32 -3.36 -0.31
CA VAL A 5 20.66 -3.28 0.27
C VAL A 5 21.70 -2.99 -0.82
N ALA A 6 21.52 -3.58 -2.01
CA ALA A 6 22.48 -3.48 -3.12
C ALA A 6 22.46 -2.15 -3.88
N ASP A 7 21.36 -1.38 -3.88
CA ASP A 7 21.24 -0.15 -4.67
C ASP A 7 20.84 1.05 -3.81
N SER A 8 21.79 1.97 -3.58
CA SER A 8 21.58 3.19 -2.79
C SER A 8 20.62 4.18 -3.44
N SER A 9 20.42 4.10 -4.77
CA SER A 9 19.42 4.92 -5.49
C SER A 9 17.98 4.53 -5.14
N LEU A 10 17.79 3.36 -4.49
CA LEU A 10 16.51 2.89 -3.99
C LEU A 10 16.22 3.35 -2.56
N ARG A 11 17.03 4.18 -1.91
CA ARG A 11 16.76 4.67 -0.53
C ARG A 11 15.81 5.88 -0.51
N THR A 12 14.62 5.73 -1.08
CA THR A 12 13.54 6.74 -1.03
C THR A 12 12.48 6.35 0.00
N GLN A 13 11.70 7.30 0.53
CA GLN A 13 10.65 7.01 1.53
C GLN A 13 9.67 5.91 1.07
N ASN A 14 9.25 5.92 -0.20
CA ASN A 14 8.39 4.87 -0.76
C ASN A 14 9.01 3.47 -0.68
N ASN A 15 10.33 3.38 -0.81
CA ASN A 15 11.01 2.09 -0.83
C ASN A 15 11.20 1.52 0.59
N PHE A 16 11.21 2.37 1.63
CA PHE A 16 11.15 1.89 3.01
C PHE A 16 9.78 1.30 3.38
N PHE A 17 8.67 1.87 2.89
CA PHE A 17 7.34 1.27 3.06
C PHE A 17 7.26 -0.12 2.41
N LEU A 18 7.80 -0.24 1.21
CA LEU A 18 7.87 -1.51 0.49
C LEU A 18 8.80 -2.51 1.18
N LEU A 19 9.91 -2.05 1.76
CA LEU A 19 10.79 -2.90 2.56
C LEU A 19 10.10 -3.40 3.82
N ASN A 20 9.40 -2.52 4.55
CA ASN A 20 8.66 -2.88 5.76
C ASN A 20 7.63 -3.96 5.46
N LEU A 21 6.86 -3.79 4.38
CA LEU A 21 5.88 -4.80 3.98
C LEU A 21 6.55 -6.12 3.54
N ALA A 22 7.65 -6.06 2.79
CA ALA A 22 8.40 -7.26 2.40
C ALA A 22 9.01 -8.00 3.60
N ILE A 23 9.35 -7.31 4.69
CA ILE A 23 9.78 -7.94 5.95
C ILE A 23 8.61 -8.65 6.61
N SER A 24 7.45 -7.99 6.72
CA SER A 24 6.24 -8.61 7.26
C SER A 24 5.84 -9.85 6.46
N ASP A 25 5.77 -9.75 5.13
CA ASP A 25 5.39 -10.86 4.24
C ASP A 25 6.38 -12.03 4.34
N PHE A 26 7.68 -11.74 4.45
CA PHE A 26 8.70 -12.78 4.65
C PHE A 26 8.56 -13.50 5.99
N LEU A 27 8.26 -12.78 7.08
CA LEU A 27 8.07 -13.38 8.39
C LEU A 27 6.85 -14.32 8.41
N VAL A 28 5.77 -13.98 7.70
CA VAL A 28 4.61 -14.88 7.55
C VAL A 28 5.04 -16.19 6.89
N GLY A 29 5.78 -16.11 5.78
CA GLY A 29 6.24 -17.30 5.05
C GLY A 29 7.30 -18.13 5.77
N ALA A 30 8.17 -17.48 6.56
CA ALA A 30 9.27 -18.13 7.27
C ALA A 30 8.86 -18.70 8.65
N PHE A 31 7.85 -18.12 9.29
CA PHE A 31 7.48 -18.46 10.67
C PHE A 31 6.03 -18.92 10.80
N CYS A 32 5.05 -18.14 10.33
CA CYS A 32 3.63 -18.46 10.52
C CYS A 32 3.21 -19.73 9.76
N ILE A 33 3.55 -19.81 8.47
CA ILE A 33 3.15 -20.94 7.62
C ILE A 33 3.82 -22.26 8.09
N PRO A 34 5.14 -22.33 8.34
CA PRO A 34 5.78 -23.57 8.74
C PRO A 34 5.35 -24.09 10.12
N LEU A 35 4.95 -23.20 11.04
CA LEU A 35 4.41 -23.61 12.35
C LEU A 35 2.96 -24.10 12.25
N TYR A 36 2.19 -23.57 11.31
CA TYR A 36 0.78 -23.89 11.15
C TYR A 36 0.53 -25.13 10.28
N VAL A 37 1.38 -25.42 9.28
CA VAL A 37 1.23 -26.62 8.43
C VAL A 37 1.17 -27.93 9.24
N PRO A 38 2.06 -28.19 10.23
CA PRO A 38 1.96 -29.39 11.05
C PRO A 38 0.64 -29.47 11.85
N TYR A 39 0.12 -28.34 12.30
CA TYR A 39 -1.16 -28.26 13.02
C TYR A 39 -2.32 -28.71 12.12
N VAL A 40 -2.36 -28.24 10.87
CA VAL A 40 -3.39 -28.64 9.88
C VAL A 40 -3.27 -30.11 9.51
N LEU A 41 -2.05 -30.63 9.34
CA LEU A 41 -1.83 -32.03 8.93
C LEU A 41 -2.12 -33.04 10.05
N THR A 42 -1.77 -32.71 11.29
CA THR A 42 -1.96 -33.61 12.44
C THR A 42 -3.30 -33.41 13.14
N GLY A 43 -3.97 -32.28 12.89
CA GLY A 43 -5.18 -31.85 13.59
C GLY A 43 -4.96 -31.51 15.06
N ARG A 44 -3.71 -31.45 15.54
CA ARG A 44 -3.35 -31.19 16.94
C ARG A 44 -2.10 -30.34 17.09
N TRP A 45 -2.12 -29.42 18.05
CA TRP A 45 -0.99 -28.59 18.41
C TRP A 45 -0.10 -29.29 19.44
N THR A 46 1.10 -29.69 19.02
CA THR A 46 2.05 -30.45 19.86
C THR A 46 3.23 -29.62 20.38
N PHE A 47 3.38 -28.38 19.90
CA PHE A 47 4.53 -27.53 20.23
C PHE A 47 4.44 -26.80 21.59
N GLY A 48 3.43 -27.12 22.40
CA GLY A 48 3.21 -26.55 23.72
C GLY A 48 2.59 -25.14 23.69
N ARG A 49 2.15 -24.69 24.87
CA ARG A 49 1.33 -23.48 25.02
C ARG A 49 2.10 -22.18 24.77
N GLY A 50 3.38 -22.14 25.14
CA GLY A 50 4.23 -20.97 24.92
C GLY A 50 4.44 -20.65 23.43
N LEU A 51 4.71 -21.69 22.62
CA LEU A 51 4.88 -21.50 21.18
C LEU A 51 3.56 -21.16 20.49
N CYS A 52 2.42 -21.69 20.98
CA CYS A 52 1.10 -21.31 20.50
C CYS A 52 0.85 -19.81 20.70
N LYS A 53 1.08 -19.28 21.90
CA LYS A 53 0.93 -17.85 22.19
C LYS A 53 1.88 -16.99 21.36
N LEU A 54 3.13 -17.39 21.23
CA LEU A 54 4.10 -16.67 20.41
C LEU A 54 3.67 -16.63 18.94
N TRP A 55 3.24 -17.77 18.39
CA TRP A 55 2.73 -17.87 17.03
C TRP A 55 1.52 -16.95 16.82
N LEU A 56 0.51 -17.01 17.71
CA LEU A 56 -0.67 -16.15 17.65
C LEU A 56 -0.30 -14.66 17.70
N VAL A 57 0.59 -14.25 18.62
CA VAL A 57 1.02 -12.84 18.72
C VAL A 57 1.71 -12.40 17.43
N VAL A 58 2.64 -13.20 16.91
CA VAL A 58 3.37 -12.87 15.69
C VAL A 58 2.43 -12.81 14.49
N ASP A 59 1.55 -13.79 14.33
CA ASP A 59 0.66 -13.87 13.18
C ASP A 59 -0.34 -12.71 13.13
N TYR A 60 -1.05 -12.45 14.24
CA TYR A 60 -1.95 -11.31 14.34
C TYR A 60 -1.21 -9.99 14.18
N LEU A 61 -0.02 -9.82 14.78
CA LEU A 61 0.79 -8.62 14.62
C LEU A 61 1.15 -8.36 13.15
N LEU A 62 1.55 -9.39 12.42
CA LEU A 62 1.94 -9.29 11.01
C LEU A 62 0.74 -8.93 10.13
N CYS A 63 -0.41 -9.59 10.35
CA CYS A 63 -1.65 -9.31 9.62
C CYS A 63 -2.14 -7.88 9.88
N THR A 64 -2.27 -7.46 11.14
CA THR A 64 -2.73 -6.12 11.51
C THR A 64 -1.76 -5.02 11.04
N SER A 65 -0.45 -5.25 11.18
CA SER A 65 0.57 -4.33 10.66
C SER A 65 0.43 -4.13 9.15
N SER A 66 0.17 -5.20 8.38
CA SER A 66 -0.07 -5.12 6.94
C SER A 66 -1.24 -4.20 6.59
N VAL A 67 -2.37 -4.32 7.31
CA VAL A 67 -3.54 -3.45 7.12
C VAL A 67 -3.21 -1.99 7.38
N PHE A 68 -2.62 -1.68 8.53
CA PHE A 68 -2.27 -0.32 8.89
C PHE A 68 -1.20 0.26 7.95
N ASN A 69 -0.29 -0.56 7.41
CA ASN A 69 0.64 -0.14 6.39
C ASN A 69 -0.06 0.27 5.08
N ILE A 70 -1.12 -0.43 4.65
CA ILE A 70 -1.91 -0.03 3.48
C ILE A 70 -2.59 1.33 3.68
N VAL A 71 -3.15 1.56 4.87
CA VAL A 71 -3.73 2.87 5.25
C VAL A 71 -2.65 3.95 5.21
N LEU A 72 -1.48 3.66 5.79
CA LEU A 72 -0.36 4.59 5.85
C LEU A 72 0.17 4.95 4.46
N ILE A 73 0.30 3.97 3.56
CA ILE A 73 0.68 4.17 2.15
C ILE A 73 -0.36 5.04 1.43
N SER A 74 -1.66 4.78 1.67
CA SER A 74 -2.75 5.55 1.06
C SER A 74 -2.77 7.00 1.55
N TYR A 75 -2.54 7.20 2.85
CA TYR A 75 -2.43 8.52 3.47
C TYR A 75 -1.19 9.30 2.98
N ASP A 76 -0.05 8.63 2.89
CA ASP A 76 1.20 9.20 2.36
C ASP A 76 1.01 9.70 0.92
N ARG A 77 0.38 8.88 0.07
CA ARG A 77 0.03 9.26 -1.30
C ARG A 77 -0.94 10.44 -1.35
N PHE A 78 -1.94 10.47 -0.47
CA PHE A 78 -2.88 11.58 -0.38
C PHE A 78 -2.15 12.89 -0.07
N LEU A 79 -1.22 12.89 0.89
CA LEU A 79 -0.41 14.06 1.21
C LEU A 79 0.51 14.47 0.04
N SER A 80 1.14 13.49 -0.64
CA SER A 80 1.99 13.77 -1.80
C SER A 80 1.25 14.43 -2.96
N VAL A 81 -0.05 14.14 -3.15
CA VAL A 81 -0.86 14.70 -4.25
C VAL A 81 -1.50 16.03 -3.86
N THR A 82 -2.05 16.12 -2.65
CA THR A 82 -2.78 17.31 -2.19
C THR A 82 -1.83 18.42 -1.74
N ARG A 83 -0.78 18.07 -1.00
CA ARG A 83 0.20 19.00 -0.43
C ARG A 83 1.57 18.86 -1.10
N ALA A 84 1.58 18.75 -2.43
CA ALA A 84 2.76 18.41 -3.20
C ALA A 84 4.01 19.27 -2.89
N VAL A 85 3.85 20.57 -2.61
CA VAL A 85 5.00 21.47 -2.35
C VAL A 85 5.57 21.29 -0.93
N SER A 86 4.74 21.35 0.11
CA SER A 86 5.21 21.19 1.50
C SER A 86 5.58 19.76 1.83
N TYR A 87 4.94 18.77 1.20
CA TYR A 87 5.27 17.37 1.37
C TYR A 87 6.60 17.00 0.73
N ARG A 88 6.89 17.50 -0.49
CA ARG A 88 8.19 17.28 -1.16
C ARG A 88 9.36 17.84 -0.35
N ALA A 89 9.18 18.98 0.33
CA ALA A 89 10.19 19.54 1.23
C ALA A 89 10.48 18.63 2.44
N GLN A 90 9.50 17.83 2.89
CA GLN A 90 9.62 16.92 4.03
C GLN A 90 9.98 15.47 3.63
N GLN A 91 9.93 15.16 2.33
CA GLN A 91 10.15 13.82 1.78
C GLN A 91 11.60 13.32 1.95
N GLY A 92 12.54 14.20 2.27
CA GLY A 92 13.92 13.87 2.61
C GLY A 92 14.13 13.34 4.04
N ASP A 93 13.15 13.51 4.95
CA ASP A 93 13.28 13.05 6.34
C ASP A 93 12.86 11.58 6.49
N THR A 94 13.81 10.67 6.28
CA THR A 94 13.61 9.22 6.47
C THR A 94 13.24 8.86 7.91
N ARG A 95 13.71 9.63 8.91
CA ARG A 95 13.44 9.35 10.33
C ARG A 95 11.96 9.53 10.66
N ARG A 96 11.27 10.46 9.98
CA ARG A 96 9.81 10.60 10.11
C ARG A 96 9.04 9.42 9.51
N ALA A 97 9.49 8.88 8.38
CA ALA A 97 8.87 7.69 7.79
C ALA A 97 9.03 6.46 8.68
N VAL A 98 10.24 6.23 9.21
CA VAL A 98 10.51 5.11 10.14
C VAL A 98 9.67 5.25 11.42
N ARG A 99 9.55 6.46 12.00
CA ARG A 99 8.67 6.68 13.17
C ARG A 99 7.22 6.31 12.90
N LYS A 100 6.68 6.66 11.72
CA LYS A 100 5.31 6.26 11.33
C LYS A 100 5.17 4.75 11.22
N MET A 101 6.17 4.05 10.67
CA MET A 101 6.17 2.58 10.59
C MET A 101 6.23 1.95 11.99
N LEU A 102 7.15 2.39 12.85
CA LEU A 102 7.23 1.91 14.22
C LEU A 102 5.92 2.13 14.98
N LEU A 103 5.27 3.28 14.79
CA LEU A 103 3.95 3.54 15.37
C LEU A 103 2.91 2.52 14.90
N VAL A 104 2.90 2.15 13.61
CA VAL A 104 2.01 1.12 13.08
C VAL A 104 2.22 -0.23 13.79
N TRP A 105 3.48 -0.65 13.98
CA TRP A 105 3.80 -1.89 14.68
C TRP A 105 3.36 -1.86 16.14
N VAL A 106 3.58 -0.74 16.84
CA VAL A 106 3.16 -0.57 18.24
C VAL A 106 1.63 -0.60 18.34
N LEU A 107 0.91 0.10 17.46
CA LEU A 107 -0.56 0.09 17.45
C LEU A 107 -1.13 -1.30 17.15
N ALA A 108 -0.53 -2.02 16.20
CA ALA A 108 -0.91 -3.40 15.89
C ALA A 108 -0.68 -4.34 17.08
N PHE A 109 0.46 -4.21 17.76
CA PHE A 109 0.75 -4.99 18.97
C PHE A 109 -0.23 -4.66 20.09
N LEU A 110 -0.52 -3.38 20.33
CA LEU A 110 -1.44 -2.97 21.41
C LEU A 110 -2.87 -3.48 21.19
N LEU A 111 -3.28 -3.71 19.95
CA LEU A 111 -4.62 -4.22 19.64
C LEU A 111 -4.79 -5.70 20.06
N TYR A 112 -3.80 -6.55 19.77
CA TYR A 112 -3.91 -8.01 19.97
C TYR A 112 -2.95 -8.59 21.02
N GLY A 113 -1.72 -8.08 21.10
CA GLY A 113 -0.68 -8.61 21.98
C GLY A 113 -1.11 -8.71 23.45
N PRO A 114 -1.56 -7.61 24.08
CA PRO A 114 -2.06 -7.64 25.46
C PRO A 114 -3.22 -8.64 25.64
N ALA A 115 -4.14 -8.71 24.68
CA ALA A 115 -5.25 -9.65 24.72
C ALA A 115 -4.72 -11.09 24.69
N ILE A 116 -3.91 -11.49 23.71
CA ILE A 116 -3.39 -12.87 23.58
C ILE A 116 -2.57 -13.31 24.81
N LEU A 117 -1.77 -12.41 25.36
CA LEU A 117 -0.88 -12.74 26.48
C LEU A 117 -1.59 -12.78 27.83
N SER A 118 -2.52 -11.85 28.05
CA SER A 118 -3.12 -11.60 29.37
C SER A 118 -4.49 -12.25 29.55
N TRP A 119 -5.12 -12.74 28.48
CA TRP A 119 -6.50 -13.26 28.53
C TRP A 119 -6.66 -14.44 29.50
N GLU A 120 -5.73 -15.39 29.48
CA GLU A 120 -5.69 -16.52 30.42
C GLU A 120 -5.69 -16.05 31.88
N TYR A 121 -4.89 -15.02 32.18
CA TYR A 121 -4.79 -14.46 33.53
C TYR A 121 -6.09 -13.75 33.94
N LEU A 122 -6.70 -12.99 33.02
CA LEU A 122 -7.96 -12.29 33.26
C LEU A 122 -9.16 -13.24 33.39
N SER A 123 -9.12 -14.38 32.70
CA SER A 123 -10.22 -15.36 32.64
C SER A 123 -10.14 -16.40 33.76
N GLY A 124 -9.03 -16.45 34.52
CA GLY A 124 -8.83 -17.41 35.61
C GLY A 124 -8.60 -18.85 35.15
N GLY A 125 -8.31 -19.09 33.86
CA GLY A 125 -8.09 -20.43 33.31
C GLY A 125 -8.00 -20.47 31.77
N SER A 126 -7.61 -21.62 31.22
CA SER A 126 -7.62 -21.90 29.78
C SER A 126 -9.04 -22.19 29.29
N SER A 127 -9.54 -21.42 28.33
CA SER A 127 -10.77 -21.77 27.60
C SER A 127 -10.52 -22.68 26.38
N ILE A 128 -9.25 -23.01 26.09
CA ILE A 128 -8.85 -23.78 24.89
C ILE A 128 -8.68 -25.26 25.26
N PRO A 129 -9.30 -26.21 24.52
CA PRO A 129 -9.11 -27.63 24.74
C PRO A 129 -7.67 -28.09 24.45
N GLU A 130 -7.21 -29.13 25.14
CA GLU A 130 -5.88 -29.69 24.93
C GLU A 130 -5.68 -30.16 23.47
N GLY A 131 -4.56 -29.75 22.86
CA GLY A 131 -4.26 -30.06 21.48
C GLY A 131 -4.80 -29.06 20.45
N HIS A 132 -5.43 -27.96 20.85
CA HIS A 132 -5.80 -26.87 19.94
C HIS A 132 -5.01 -25.58 20.24
N CYS A 133 -4.81 -24.76 19.20
CA CYS A 133 -4.14 -23.47 19.32
C CYS A 133 -4.96 -22.38 18.63
N TYR A 134 -5.83 -21.73 19.40
CA TYR A 134 -6.64 -20.60 18.94
C TYR A 134 -6.46 -19.41 19.88
N ALA A 135 -6.82 -18.21 19.44
CA ALA A 135 -6.82 -17.05 20.33
C ALA A 135 -7.90 -17.21 21.42
N GLU A 136 -7.58 -16.98 22.68
CA GLU A 136 -8.53 -17.19 23.79
C GLU A 136 -9.74 -16.24 23.73
N PHE A 137 -9.54 -15.03 23.19
CA PHE A 137 -10.63 -14.07 22.95
C PHE A 137 -11.57 -14.49 21.80
N PHE A 138 -11.29 -15.58 21.09
CA PHE A 138 -12.08 -16.07 19.95
C PHE A 138 -13.54 -16.42 20.30
N TYR A 139 -13.83 -16.59 21.60
CA TYR A 139 -15.19 -16.82 22.11
C TYR A 139 -15.87 -15.53 22.62
N ASN A 140 -15.15 -14.40 22.69
CA ASN A 140 -15.68 -13.15 23.21
C ASN A 140 -16.20 -12.25 22.09
N TRP A 141 -17.52 -12.32 21.85
CA TRP A 141 -18.16 -11.61 20.76
C TRP A 141 -17.96 -10.09 20.76
N TYR A 142 -17.84 -9.45 21.93
CA TYR A 142 -17.55 -8.01 22.03
C TYR A 142 -16.17 -7.68 21.44
N PHE A 143 -15.15 -8.45 21.81
CA PHE A 143 -13.80 -8.26 21.28
C PHE A 143 -13.77 -8.50 19.77
N LEU A 144 -14.44 -9.55 19.26
CA LEU A 144 -14.52 -9.82 17.82
C LEU A 144 -15.17 -8.67 17.03
N ILE A 145 -16.29 -8.11 17.50
CA ILE A 145 -16.95 -6.99 16.80
C ILE A 145 -16.11 -5.73 16.85
N THR A 146 -15.53 -5.39 18.01
CA THR A 146 -14.66 -4.22 18.14
C THR A 146 -13.42 -4.35 17.25
N ALA A 147 -12.74 -5.50 17.28
CA ALA A 147 -11.58 -5.77 16.46
C ALA A 147 -11.92 -5.73 14.95
N SER A 148 -13.02 -6.37 14.53
CA SER A 148 -13.49 -6.33 13.13
C SER A 148 -13.80 -4.91 12.67
N THR A 149 -14.37 -4.08 13.55
CA THR A 149 -14.65 -2.66 13.27
C THR A 149 -13.36 -1.88 13.01
N LEU A 150 -12.37 -2.05 13.89
CA LEU A 150 -11.09 -1.35 13.81
C LEU A 150 -10.19 -1.84 12.67
N GLU A 151 -10.26 -3.12 12.29
CA GLU A 151 -9.39 -3.69 11.27
C GLU A 151 -9.96 -3.65 9.86
N PHE A 152 -11.29 -3.71 9.71
CA PHE A 152 -11.90 -3.70 8.38
C PHE A 152 -12.47 -2.32 8.04
N PHE A 153 -13.37 -1.81 8.88
CA PHE A 153 -14.13 -0.60 8.53
C PHE A 153 -13.25 0.65 8.60
N THR A 154 -12.46 0.83 9.66
CA THR A 154 -11.58 2.00 9.76
C THR A 154 -10.59 2.08 8.58
N PRO A 155 -9.87 1.00 8.21
CA PRO A 155 -8.98 1.00 7.05
C PRO A 155 -9.73 1.15 5.73
N PHE A 156 -10.84 0.43 5.54
CA PHE A 156 -11.63 0.51 4.30
C PHE A 156 -12.16 1.91 4.04
N LEU A 157 -12.77 2.55 5.05
CA LEU A 157 -13.29 3.92 4.95
C LEU A 157 -12.17 4.92 4.74
N SER A 158 -11.07 4.82 5.49
CA SER A 158 -9.93 5.74 5.37
C SER A 158 -9.29 5.66 3.97
N VAL A 159 -9.00 4.45 3.50
CA VAL A 159 -8.39 4.22 2.19
C VAL A 159 -9.34 4.68 1.08
N THR A 160 -10.63 4.35 1.16
CA THR A 160 -11.63 4.80 0.18
C THR A 160 -11.73 6.32 0.14
N PHE A 161 -11.81 6.96 1.32
CA PHE A 161 -11.86 8.42 1.45
C PHE A 161 -10.63 9.10 0.85
N PHE A 162 -9.43 8.64 1.18
CA PHE A 162 -8.18 9.20 0.64
C PHE A 162 -8.11 9.02 -0.87
N ASN A 163 -8.49 7.84 -1.39
CA ASN A 163 -8.46 7.54 -2.81
C ASN A 163 -9.50 8.34 -3.61
N LEU A 164 -10.71 8.48 -3.08
CA LEU A 164 -11.73 9.33 -3.68
C LEU A 164 -11.29 10.79 -3.69
N SER A 165 -10.73 11.27 -2.58
CA SER A 165 -10.22 12.64 -2.49
C SER A 165 -9.07 12.90 -3.48
N ILE A 166 -8.16 11.95 -3.66
CA ILE A 166 -7.11 12.03 -4.70
C ILE A 166 -7.73 12.10 -6.09
N TYR A 167 -8.66 11.18 -6.40
CA TYR A 167 -9.31 11.10 -7.70
C TYR A 167 -10.06 12.38 -8.05
N LEU A 168 -10.85 12.91 -7.11
CA LEU A 168 -11.60 14.16 -7.28
C LEU A 168 -10.65 15.36 -7.47
N ASN A 169 -9.55 15.44 -6.72
CA ASN A 169 -8.56 16.50 -6.88
C ASN A 169 -7.87 16.46 -8.25
N ILE A 170 -7.54 15.26 -8.75
CA ILE A 170 -6.96 15.08 -10.09
C ILE A 170 -7.98 15.46 -11.17
N GLN A 171 -9.22 14.99 -11.05
CA GLN A 171 -10.32 15.32 -11.95
C GLN A 171 -10.54 16.84 -12.03
N ARG A 172 -10.60 17.53 -10.89
CA ARG A 172 -10.73 19.00 -10.83
C ARG A 172 -9.58 19.70 -11.54
N ARG A 173 -8.32 19.32 -11.26
CA ARG A 173 -7.14 19.89 -11.96
C ARG A 173 -7.17 19.63 -13.46
N THR A 174 -7.68 18.48 -13.88
CA THR A 174 -7.80 18.11 -15.30
C THR A 174 -8.85 18.96 -16.01
N ARG A 175 -10.02 19.16 -15.39
CA ARG A 175 -11.10 20.00 -15.93
C ARG A 175 -10.65 21.45 -16.08
N LEU A 176 -10.06 22.03 -15.03
CA LEU A 176 -9.54 23.41 -15.07
C LEU A 176 -8.49 23.62 -16.19
N ARG A 177 -7.65 22.60 -16.46
CA ARG A 177 -6.70 22.65 -17.58
C ARG A 177 -7.38 22.58 -18.94
N LEU A 178 -8.45 21.79 -19.08
CA LEU A 178 -9.21 21.68 -20.34
C LEU A 178 -10.01 22.96 -20.62
N ASP A 179 -10.57 23.59 -19.59
CA ASP A 179 -11.28 24.86 -19.73
C ASP A 179 -10.33 26.00 -20.10
N GLY A 180 -9.14 26.08 -19.49
CA GLY A 180 -8.13 27.08 -19.87
C GLY A 180 -7.54 26.91 -21.27
N VAL A 181 -7.57 25.70 -21.84
CA VAL A 181 -7.18 25.46 -23.24
C VAL A 181 -8.29 25.85 -24.21
N ARG A 182 -9.56 25.78 -23.80
CA ARG A 182 -10.70 26.26 -24.60
C ARG A 182 -10.74 27.78 -24.74
N ASP A 183 -10.39 28.50 -23.67
CA ASP A 183 -10.27 29.97 -23.71
C ASP A 183 -9.07 30.47 -24.54
N THR A 184 -8.19 29.58 -25.00
CA THR A 184 -7.02 29.89 -25.86
C THR A 184 -7.12 29.32 -27.28
N GLY A 185 -8.31 28.86 -27.71
CA GLY A 185 -8.60 28.43 -29.09
C GLY A 185 -8.72 29.59 -30.09
N PRO A 186 -8.52 29.35 -31.40
CA PRO A 186 -7.87 30.26 -32.33
C PRO A 186 -8.63 31.58 -32.52
N GLU A 187 -7.94 32.68 -32.29
CA GLU A 187 -8.34 34.01 -32.74
C GLU A 187 -8.59 33.96 -34.26
N HIS A 188 -9.74 34.48 -34.70
CA HIS A 188 -10.12 34.63 -36.11
C HIS A 188 -8.98 35.26 -36.92
N PRO A 189 -8.75 34.84 -38.20
CA PRO A 189 -7.80 35.56 -39.05
C PRO A 189 -8.34 36.98 -39.26
N PRO A 190 -7.52 38.04 -39.06
CA PRO A 190 -8.00 39.40 -39.23
C PRO A 190 -8.35 39.65 -40.70
N GLU A 191 -9.57 40.13 -40.89
CA GLU A 191 -10.13 40.56 -42.16
C GLU A 191 -9.25 41.65 -42.78
N ALA A 192 -8.87 41.45 -44.04
CA ALA A 192 -8.00 42.36 -44.76
C ALA A 192 -8.74 43.64 -45.16
N GLN A 193 -8.32 44.79 -44.63
CA GLN A 193 -8.51 46.09 -45.30
C GLN A 193 -7.27 46.99 -45.17
N PRO A 194 -6.99 47.86 -46.17
CA PRO A 194 -5.66 48.41 -46.40
C PRO A 194 -5.48 49.86 -45.91
N SER A 195 -4.20 50.26 -45.75
CA SER A 195 -3.64 51.63 -45.70
C SER A 195 -3.13 52.14 -44.32
N PRO A 196 -2.20 53.13 -44.26
CA PRO A 196 -0.79 52.85 -44.02
C PRO A 196 -0.26 53.59 -42.78
N THR A 197 0.29 52.85 -41.81
CA THR A 197 1.11 53.45 -40.74
C THR A 197 2.42 52.68 -40.60
N PRO A 198 3.55 53.36 -40.34
CA PRO A 198 4.86 52.73 -40.31
C PRO A 198 4.99 51.82 -39.06
N PRO A 199 5.71 50.68 -39.17
CA PRO A 199 5.84 49.74 -38.07
C PRO A 199 6.71 50.32 -36.94
N PRO A 200 6.41 50.00 -35.66
CA PRO A 200 7.28 50.34 -34.53
C PRO A 200 8.59 49.53 -34.55
N PRO A 201 9.69 50.06 -33.97
CA PRO A 201 11.00 49.42 -34.01
C PRO A 201 11.05 48.10 -33.22
N PRO A 202 11.92 47.16 -33.62
CA PRO A 202 12.05 45.86 -32.96
C PRO A 202 12.59 46.01 -31.54
N PRO A 203 12.11 45.20 -30.56
CA PRO A 203 12.63 45.20 -29.22
C PRO A 203 14.06 44.60 -29.16
N PRO A 204 14.89 45.04 -28.19
CA PRO A 204 16.29 44.62 -28.10
C PRO A 204 16.44 43.11 -27.82
N PRO A 205 17.52 42.49 -28.33
CA PRO A 205 17.76 41.05 -28.19
C PRO A 205 18.23 40.75 -26.76
N GLY A 206 17.30 40.38 -25.87
CA GLY A 206 17.67 40.04 -24.50
C GLY A 206 16.63 39.36 -23.61
N CYS A 207 15.35 39.31 -24.00
CA CYS A 207 14.29 38.78 -23.12
C CYS A 207 13.53 37.58 -23.71
N TRP A 208 14.26 36.62 -24.27
CA TRP A 208 13.72 35.29 -24.61
C TRP A 208 13.50 34.39 -23.37
N GLY A 209 13.71 34.92 -22.16
CA GLY A 209 13.59 34.18 -20.90
C GLY A 209 12.23 34.30 -20.18
N CYS A 210 11.39 35.28 -20.52
CA CYS A 210 10.14 35.54 -19.80
C CYS A 210 8.89 34.92 -20.44
N TRP A 211 8.84 34.75 -21.76
CA TRP A 211 7.68 34.13 -22.43
C TRP A 211 7.60 32.61 -22.26
N ARG A 212 8.67 31.96 -21.78
CA ARG A 212 8.68 30.52 -21.47
C ARG A 212 8.25 30.20 -20.03
N ARG A 213 7.70 31.16 -19.29
CA ARG A 213 7.27 30.98 -17.89
C ARG A 213 5.78 30.60 -17.73
N GLY A 214 5.06 30.41 -18.84
CA GLY A 214 3.66 29.93 -18.87
C GLY A 214 3.48 28.43 -19.09
N HIS A 215 4.53 27.70 -19.53
CA HIS A 215 4.52 26.23 -19.58
C HIS A 215 4.92 25.67 -18.20
N GLY A 216 4.10 25.96 -17.19
CA GLY A 216 4.17 25.26 -15.91
C GLY A 216 3.94 23.78 -16.13
N GLU A 217 5.05 23.03 -16.15
CA GLU A 217 5.16 21.57 -16.12
C GLU A 217 3.84 20.82 -16.34
N ALA A 218 3.57 20.46 -17.60
CA ALA A 218 2.69 19.35 -17.91
C ALA A 218 3.32 18.05 -17.40
N MET A 219 3.41 17.86 -16.08
CA MET A 219 3.55 16.54 -15.50
C MET A 219 2.35 15.73 -16.04
N PRO A 220 2.57 14.55 -16.66
CA PRO A 220 1.63 14.03 -17.63
C PRO A 220 0.37 13.56 -16.92
N LEU A 221 -0.81 13.99 -17.40
CA LEU A 221 -2.13 13.46 -17.02
C LEU A 221 -2.15 11.91 -17.00
N HIS A 222 -1.33 11.31 -17.84
CA HIS A 222 -1.08 9.88 -17.94
C HIS A 222 -0.49 9.25 -16.65
N ARG A 223 0.38 9.98 -15.94
CA ARG A 223 0.98 9.55 -14.67
C ARG A 223 -0.04 9.61 -13.53
N ASP A 224 -0.91 10.61 -13.54
CA ASP A 224 -1.97 10.77 -12.52
C ASP A 224 -3.10 9.72 -12.69
N LYS A 225 -3.49 9.41 -13.93
CA LYS A 225 -4.40 8.27 -14.24
C LYS A 225 -3.79 6.93 -13.81
N LYS A 226 -2.49 6.73 -14.01
CA LYS A 226 -1.77 5.52 -13.57
C LYS A 226 -1.74 5.39 -12.04
N VAL A 227 -1.59 6.52 -11.33
CA VAL A 227 -1.66 6.56 -9.86
C VAL A 227 -3.06 6.20 -9.37
N ALA A 228 -4.12 6.78 -9.94
CA ALA A 228 -5.50 6.45 -9.59
C ALA A 228 -5.85 4.96 -9.84
N LYS A 229 -5.38 4.39 -10.96
CA LYS A 229 -5.55 2.95 -11.26
C LYS A 229 -4.87 2.06 -10.23
N SER A 230 -3.63 2.38 -9.84
CA SER A 230 -2.91 1.65 -8.79
C SER A 230 -3.62 1.69 -7.45
N LEU A 231 -4.30 2.79 -7.12
CA LEU A 231 -5.02 2.97 -5.86
C LEU A 231 -6.34 2.18 -5.81
N ALA A 232 -7.09 2.14 -6.91
CA ALA A 232 -8.30 1.32 -7.02
C ALA A 232 -7.98 -0.17 -6.85
N VAL A 233 -6.87 -0.64 -7.43
CA VAL A 233 -6.40 -2.03 -7.27
C VAL A 233 -6.12 -2.36 -5.80
N ILE A 234 -5.51 -1.44 -5.04
CA ILE A 234 -5.22 -1.64 -3.61
C ILE A 234 -6.51 -1.79 -2.79
N VAL A 235 -7.53 -0.96 -3.05
CA VAL A 235 -8.85 -1.06 -2.38
C VAL A 235 -9.51 -2.40 -2.70
N SER A 236 -9.50 -2.81 -3.97
CA SER A 236 -10.11 -4.06 -4.40
C SER A 236 -9.43 -5.28 -3.79
N ILE A 237 -8.10 -5.34 -3.80
CA ILE A 237 -7.35 -6.47 -3.20
C ILE A 237 -7.60 -6.52 -1.69
N PHE A 238 -7.54 -5.37 -1.00
CA PHE A 238 -7.84 -5.31 0.43
C PHE A 238 -9.24 -5.85 0.74
N GLY A 239 -10.27 -5.36 0.03
CA GLY A 239 -11.63 -5.85 0.20
C GLY A 239 -11.77 -7.34 -0.07
N LEU A 240 -11.19 -7.86 -1.15
CA LEU A 240 -11.30 -9.28 -1.51
C LEU A 240 -10.61 -10.21 -0.50
N CYS A 241 -9.44 -9.81 0.00
CA CYS A 241 -8.67 -10.65 0.93
C CYS A 241 -9.19 -10.57 2.38
N TRP A 242 -9.67 -9.40 2.82
CA TRP A 242 -10.07 -9.19 4.22
C TRP A 242 -11.57 -9.32 4.47
N ALA A 243 -12.43 -9.11 3.47
CA ALA A 243 -13.88 -9.18 3.68
C ALA A 243 -14.37 -10.57 4.10
N PRO A 244 -13.89 -11.70 3.52
CA PRO A 244 -14.37 -13.03 3.92
C PRO A 244 -14.07 -13.34 5.39
N TYR A 245 -12.85 -13.04 5.84
CA TYR A 245 -12.46 -13.20 7.24
C TYR A 245 -13.30 -12.31 8.16
N THR A 246 -13.39 -11.01 7.86
CA THR A 246 -14.15 -10.07 8.69
C THR A 246 -15.63 -10.44 8.77
N LEU A 247 -16.24 -10.84 7.65
CA LEU A 247 -17.64 -11.24 7.59
C LEU A 247 -17.89 -12.47 8.48
N LEU A 248 -17.01 -13.47 8.41
CA LEU A 248 -17.12 -14.66 9.25
C LEU A 248 -16.94 -14.35 10.74
N MET A 249 -16.03 -13.44 11.09
CA MET A 249 -15.84 -13.01 12.48
C MET A 249 -17.06 -12.25 13.02
N ILE A 250 -17.70 -11.42 12.19
CA ILE A 250 -18.95 -10.72 12.55
C ILE A 250 -20.11 -11.71 12.72
N ILE A 251 -20.28 -12.65 11.78
CA ILE A 251 -21.32 -13.69 11.86
C ILE A 251 -21.15 -14.52 13.13
N ARG A 252 -19.91 -14.96 13.41
CA ARG A 252 -19.59 -15.70 14.63
C ARG A 252 -19.92 -14.90 15.89
N ALA A 253 -19.57 -13.62 15.92
CA ALA A 253 -19.89 -12.74 17.03
C ALA A 253 -21.41 -12.57 17.21
N ALA A 254 -22.16 -12.43 16.12
CA ALA A 254 -23.62 -12.30 16.15
C ALA A 254 -24.32 -13.57 16.66
N CYS A 255 -23.77 -14.77 16.42
CA CYS A 255 -24.30 -16.02 16.94
C CYS A 255 -23.66 -16.48 18.26
N HIS A 256 -22.95 -15.61 19.00
CA HIS A 256 -22.25 -15.97 20.24
C HIS A 256 -21.28 -17.16 20.11
N GLY A 257 -20.64 -17.36 18.95
CA GLY A 257 -19.54 -18.31 18.78
C GLY A 257 -19.88 -19.69 18.24
N HIS A 258 -21.16 -20.07 18.10
CA HIS A 258 -21.55 -21.47 17.78
C HIS A 258 -21.89 -21.75 16.30
N CYS A 259 -22.10 -20.73 15.46
CA CYS A 259 -22.66 -20.94 14.12
C CYS A 259 -21.62 -21.13 13.00
N VAL A 260 -20.33 -20.92 13.27
CA VAL A 260 -19.26 -21.00 12.26
C VAL A 260 -18.31 -22.16 12.59
N PRO A 261 -18.31 -23.24 11.78
CA PRO A 261 -17.32 -24.32 11.90
C PRO A 261 -15.88 -23.82 11.72
N ASP A 262 -14.95 -24.45 12.43
CA ASP A 262 -13.53 -24.04 12.44
C ASP A 262 -12.89 -24.04 11.04
N TYR A 263 -13.28 -24.96 10.14
CA TYR A 263 -12.77 -25.01 8.76
C TYR A 263 -12.93 -23.70 7.96
N TRP A 264 -14.04 -22.97 8.17
CA TRP A 264 -14.26 -21.69 7.48
C TRP A 264 -13.32 -20.59 7.97
N TYR A 265 -12.97 -20.64 9.25
CA TYR A 265 -11.96 -19.78 9.84
C TYR A 265 -10.58 -20.09 9.26
N GLU A 266 -10.17 -21.36 9.24
CA GLU A 266 -8.87 -21.77 8.69
C GLU A 266 -8.75 -21.38 7.20
N THR A 267 -9.82 -21.60 6.41
CA THR A 267 -9.86 -21.19 5.00
C THR A 267 -9.66 -19.68 4.83
N SER A 268 -10.21 -18.88 5.75
CA SER A 268 -10.09 -17.43 5.73
C SER A 268 -8.69 -16.95 6.13
N PHE A 269 -8.02 -17.66 7.04
CA PHE A 269 -6.62 -17.42 7.39
C PHE A 269 -5.69 -17.61 6.19
N TRP A 270 -5.88 -18.70 5.45
CA TRP A 270 -5.13 -18.94 4.21
C TRP A 270 -5.35 -17.82 3.18
N LEU A 271 -6.57 -17.30 3.06
CA LEU A 271 -6.87 -16.17 2.18
C LEU A 271 -6.14 -14.88 2.63
N LEU A 272 -6.06 -14.66 3.94
CA LEU A 272 -5.36 -13.53 4.54
C LEU A 272 -3.85 -13.60 4.27
N TRP A 273 -3.24 -14.78 4.42
CA TRP A 273 -1.83 -14.98 4.07
C TRP A 273 -1.56 -14.91 2.57
N ALA A 274 -2.53 -15.28 1.72
CA ALA A 274 -2.42 -15.11 0.28
C ALA A 274 -2.28 -13.63 -0.12
N ASN A 275 -2.91 -12.70 0.62
CA ASN A 275 -2.72 -11.26 0.44
C ASN A 275 -1.23 -10.85 0.54
N SER A 276 -0.56 -11.36 1.57
CA SER A 276 0.88 -11.15 1.78
C SER A 276 1.74 -11.80 0.69
N ALA A 277 1.32 -12.94 0.13
CA ALA A 277 2.00 -13.59 -0.98
C ALA A 277 1.85 -12.85 -2.32
N VAL A 278 0.75 -12.10 -2.51
CA VAL A 278 0.49 -11.30 -3.73
C VAL A 278 1.30 -9.99 -3.73
N ASN A 279 1.60 -9.42 -2.55
CA ASN A 279 2.30 -8.15 -2.40
C ASN A 279 3.64 -8.10 -3.18
N PRO A 280 4.58 -9.08 -3.06
CA PRO A 280 5.83 -9.11 -3.83
C PRO A 280 5.66 -9.17 -5.36
N ILE A 281 4.54 -9.68 -5.86
CA ILE A 281 4.23 -9.82 -7.30
C ILE A 281 3.60 -8.52 -7.84
N LEU A 282 2.79 -7.85 -7.01
CA LEU A 282 2.14 -6.60 -7.38
C LEU A 282 3.16 -5.47 -7.63
N TYR A 283 4.27 -5.43 -6.86
CA TYR A 283 5.24 -4.33 -6.93
C TYR A 283 6.06 -4.26 -8.23
N PRO A 284 6.62 -5.35 -8.76
CA PRO A 284 7.29 -5.36 -10.07
C PRO A 284 6.35 -5.04 -11.23
N LEU A 285 5.09 -5.45 -11.15
CA LEU A 285 4.08 -5.22 -12.19
C LEU A 285 3.60 -3.76 -12.22
N CYS A 286 3.52 -3.10 -11.05
CA CYS A 286 3.02 -1.72 -10.95
C CYS A 286 4.12 -0.64 -11.03
N HIS A 287 5.38 -0.93 -10.67
CA HIS A 287 6.44 0.08 -10.56
C HIS A 287 7.66 -0.19 -11.45
N HIS A 288 7.87 0.68 -12.45
CA HIS A 288 8.94 0.56 -13.45
C HIS A 288 10.35 0.55 -12.84
N SER A 289 10.56 1.28 -11.73
CA SER A 289 11.83 1.34 -11.00
C SER A 289 12.18 0.01 -10.32
N PHE A 290 11.17 -0.70 -9.77
CA PHE A 290 11.37 -2.02 -9.16
C PHE A 290 11.59 -3.08 -10.21
N ARG A 291 10.84 -3.05 -11.33
CA ARG A 291 11.08 -3.93 -12.48
C ARG A 291 12.54 -3.85 -12.93
N ARG A 292 13.10 -2.64 -13.05
CA ARG A 292 14.50 -2.41 -13.44
C ARG A 292 15.52 -2.95 -12.41
N ALA A 293 15.24 -2.79 -11.12
CA ALA A 293 16.09 -3.35 -10.06
C ALA A 293 16.03 -4.90 -10.02
N PHE A 294 14.83 -5.48 -10.17
CA PHE A 294 14.63 -6.93 -10.23
C PHE A 294 15.31 -7.56 -11.45
N THR A 295 15.25 -6.91 -12.62
CA THR A 295 15.97 -7.35 -13.82
C THR A 295 17.49 -7.28 -13.63
N LYS A 296 18.02 -6.30 -12.89
CA LYS A 296 19.46 -6.25 -12.56
C LYS A 296 19.91 -7.41 -11.64
N LEU A 297 19.04 -7.88 -10.75
CA LEU A 297 19.34 -9.01 -9.84
C LEU A 297 19.18 -10.37 -10.49
N LEU A 298 18.15 -10.56 -11.31
CA LEU A 298 17.89 -11.82 -12.01
C LEU A 298 18.79 -12.01 -13.25
N CYS A 299 19.27 -10.92 -13.85
CA CYS A 299 20.19 -10.94 -14.99
C CYS A 299 21.45 -10.08 -14.73
N PRO A 300 22.38 -10.53 -13.86
CA PRO A 300 23.61 -9.80 -13.55
C PRO A 300 24.60 -9.71 -14.74
N GLN A 301 24.45 -10.54 -15.77
CA GLN A 301 25.44 -10.66 -16.86
C GLN A 301 25.32 -9.62 -17.99
N ARG A 302 24.25 -8.81 -18.08
CA ARG A 302 24.06 -7.87 -19.22
C ARG A 302 24.50 -6.42 -18.98
N LEU A 303 25.14 -6.11 -17.85
CA LEU A 303 25.60 -4.74 -17.54
C LEU A 303 27.11 -4.51 -17.67
N LYS A 304 27.89 -5.56 -17.96
CA LYS A 304 29.32 -5.40 -18.25
C LYS A 304 29.63 -5.10 -19.72
N ILE A 305 28.66 -5.20 -20.63
CA ILE A 305 28.88 -5.02 -22.08
C ILE A 305 27.71 -4.26 -22.70
N GLN A 306 27.73 -2.92 -22.65
CA GLN A 306 27.79 -2.11 -23.87
C GLN A 306 27.76 -0.59 -23.59
N PRO A 307 28.67 0.17 -24.22
CA PRO A 307 28.54 1.60 -24.41
C PRO A 307 27.52 1.91 -25.52
N HIS A 308 26.69 2.92 -25.28
CA HIS A 308 26.06 3.82 -26.25
C HIS A 308 25.74 3.28 -27.67
N SER A 309 24.59 2.62 -27.86
CA SER A 309 23.69 2.69 -29.04
C SER A 309 22.87 1.40 -29.21
N SER A 310 21.67 1.53 -29.79
CA SER A 310 20.68 0.49 -30.15
C SER A 310 19.76 -0.03 -29.02
N LEU A 311 18.55 0.51 -28.98
CA LEU A 311 17.47 0.26 -28.02
C LEU A 311 16.28 -0.46 -28.69
N GLU A 312 16.53 -1.35 -29.65
CA GLU A 312 15.47 -1.86 -30.56
C GLU A 312 15.23 -3.38 -30.60
N GLN A 313 15.89 -4.23 -29.80
CA GLN A 313 15.67 -5.69 -29.87
C GLN A 313 15.38 -6.34 -28.53
N CYS A 314 14.19 -6.08 -27.98
CA CYS A 314 13.63 -6.89 -26.90
C CYS A 314 12.11 -7.13 -27.02
N TRP A 315 11.57 -7.04 -28.25
CA TRP A 315 10.20 -7.43 -28.59
C TRP A 315 10.15 -8.15 -29.95
N LYS A 316 10.78 -9.33 -30.01
CA LYS A 316 10.38 -10.45 -30.84
C LYS A 316 10.64 -11.73 -30.06
#